data_AF-A0A497L0Y3-F1
#
_entry.id   AF-A0A497L0Y3-F1
#
_cell.length_a   1.000
_cell.length_b   1.000
_cell.length_c   1.000
_cell.angle_alpha   90.00
_cell.angle_beta   90.00
_cell.angle_gamma   90.00
#
_symmetry.space_group_name_H-M   'P 1'
#
loop_
_entity.id
_entity.type
_entity.pdbx_description
1 polymer ?
#
loop_
_entity_poly.entity_id
_entity_poly.type
_entity_poly.pdbx_seq_one_letter_code
_entity_poly.pdbx_strand_id
1 'polypeptide(L)'
;MAIDPLETRSVLNFLKHLRPPVHVILLYGDLSELNNIGSWAKVDRSEATPSQDTADRAYGSLLSLQKAADGWVVNRIEREALSNPARLIEIERRIKETRQPPKALCTYPLRHLVELEEGDFVDILSPHDHILFLKFMEGRRLMLEAVKEALESTLGSSGAEMIYRFAHYSGIKRREIPNEFRRFRCVLRNILGVGASFLERIIFRRLYLKLGSSSWVTV
;
A
#
# COMPACT_ATOMS: atom_id res chain seq x y z
N MET A 1 17.05 5.48 13.40
CA MET A 1 18.02 5.67 12.29
C MET A 1 17.35 6.58 11.27
N ALA A 2 18.02 7.65 10.82
CA ALA A 2 17.47 8.49 9.76
C ALA A 2 17.33 7.68 8.47
N ILE A 3 16.22 7.86 7.73
CA ILE A 3 16.05 7.26 6.41
C ILE A 3 17.11 7.79 5.45
N ASP A 4 17.63 6.88 4.61
CA ASP A 4 18.46 7.24 3.46
C ASP A 4 17.68 8.19 2.52
N PRO A 5 18.17 9.41 2.25
CA PRO A 5 17.57 10.34 1.31
C PRO A 5 17.24 9.73 -0.07
N LEU A 6 17.99 8.70 -0.50
CA LEU A 6 17.75 7.96 -1.75
C LEU A 6 16.45 7.15 -1.73
N GLU A 7 16.10 6.55 -0.59
CA GLU A 7 14.85 5.78 -0.42
C GLU A 7 13.64 6.72 -0.48
N THR A 8 13.72 7.87 0.21
CA THR A 8 12.67 8.91 0.17
C THR A 8 12.48 9.43 -1.27
N ARG A 9 13.57 9.73 -1.97
CA ARG A 9 13.52 10.18 -3.37
C ARG A 9 12.89 9.13 -4.29
N SER A 10 13.13 7.85 -4.03
CA SER A 10 12.55 6.74 -4.81
C SER A 10 11.04 6.66 -4.65
N VAL A 11 10.52 6.79 -3.41
CA VAL A 11 9.08 6.84 -3.14
C VAL A 11 8.43 8.05 -3.82
N LEU A 12 9.00 9.23 -3.66
CA LEU A 12 8.47 10.46 -4.26
C LEU A 12 8.46 10.41 -5.79
N ASN A 13 9.55 9.93 -6.39
CA ASN A 13 9.61 9.73 -7.83
C ASN A 13 8.55 8.73 -8.30
N PHE A 14 8.32 7.64 -7.56
CA PHE A 14 7.26 6.70 -7.90
C PHE A 14 5.88 7.37 -7.88
N LEU A 15 5.55 8.10 -6.81
CA LEU A 15 4.26 8.79 -6.65
C LEU A 15 3.99 9.82 -7.77
N LYS A 16 5.01 10.56 -8.24
CA LYS A 16 4.88 11.54 -9.34
C LYS A 16 4.34 10.95 -10.65
N HIS A 17 4.66 9.68 -10.92
CA HIS A 17 4.33 9.05 -12.20
C HIS A 17 2.99 8.30 -12.17
N LEU A 18 2.31 8.25 -11.01
CA LEU A 18 1.03 7.56 -10.89
C LEU A 18 -0.09 8.41 -11.50
N ARG A 19 -0.85 7.78 -12.40
CA ARG A 19 -2.03 8.39 -13.03
C ARG A 19 -3.28 8.14 -12.20
N PRO A 20 -4.11 9.16 -11.93
CA PRO A 20 -5.40 8.97 -11.27
C PRO A 20 -6.37 8.17 -12.17
N PRO A 21 -7.34 7.44 -11.58
CA PRO A 21 -7.51 7.25 -10.16
C PRO A 21 -6.49 6.26 -9.57
N VAL A 22 -5.95 6.58 -8.40
CA VAL A 22 -4.95 5.76 -7.71
C VAL A 22 -5.12 5.81 -6.20
N HIS A 23 -5.06 4.63 -5.59
CA HIS A 23 -5.11 4.45 -4.15
C HIS A 23 -3.83 3.75 -3.66
N VAL A 24 -3.04 4.41 -2.82
CA VAL A 24 -1.72 3.94 -2.40
C VAL A 24 -1.67 3.79 -0.89
N ILE A 25 -1.13 2.67 -0.40
CA ILE A 25 -0.74 2.51 0.99
C ILE A 25 0.77 2.70 1.12
N LEU A 26 1.21 3.48 2.11
CA LEU A 26 2.61 3.67 2.47
C LEU A 26 2.85 3.18 3.89
N LEU A 27 3.66 2.14 4.01
CA LEU A 27 4.03 1.51 5.28
C LEU A 27 5.35 2.09 5.78
N TYR A 28 5.38 2.53 7.04
CA TYR A 28 6.56 3.14 7.64
C TYR A 28 6.90 2.55 9.01
N GLY A 29 8.19 2.56 9.37
CA GLY A 29 8.65 2.00 10.65
C GLY A 29 8.53 2.98 11.81
N ASP A 30 8.91 4.24 11.59
CA ASP A 30 8.96 5.30 12.61
C ASP A 30 8.38 6.60 12.02
N LEU A 31 7.70 7.40 12.84
CA LEU A 31 7.17 8.72 12.47
C LEU A 31 8.26 9.70 12.02
N SER A 32 9.48 9.57 12.55
CA SER A 32 10.62 10.40 12.15
C SER A 32 10.94 10.26 10.65
N GLU A 33 10.59 9.11 10.06
CA GLU A 33 10.74 8.79 8.65
C GLU A 33 9.83 9.63 7.74
N LEU A 34 8.63 9.97 8.22
CA LEU A 34 7.64 10.73 7.47
C LEU A 34 7.98 12.22 7.36
N ASN A 35 8.76 12.78 8.28
CA ASN A 35 9.13 14.20 8.26
C ASN A 35 9.87 14.59 6.98
N ASN A 36 10.62 13.64 6.39
CA ASN A 36 11.30 13.84 5.11
C ASN A 36 10.32 13.91 3.92
N ILE A 37 9.21 13.15 3.99
CA ILE A 37 8.09 13.25 3.02
C ILE A 37 7.25 14.51 3.26
N GLY A 38 7.12 14.96 4.50
CA GLY A 38 6.35 16.17 4.87
C GLY A 38 6.82 17.43 4.15
N SER A 39 8.09 17.49 3.73
CA SER A 39 8.61 18.58 2.89
C SER A 39 7.93 18.68 1.51
N TRP A 40 7.36 17.57 1.02
CA TRP A 40 6.60 17.44 -0.23
C TRP A 40 5.10 17.69 -0.04
N ALA A 41 4.60 17.44 1.16
CA ALA A 41 3.29 17.84 1.63
C ALA A 41 3.32 19.25 2.24
N LYS A 42 4.25 20.14 1.81
CA LYS A 42 4.16 21.57 2.12
C LYS A 42 2.87 22.10 1.52
N VAL A 43 1.87 22.12 2.39
CA VAL A 43 0.52 22.61 2.19
C VAL A 43 0.59 23.96 1.50
N ASP A 44 0.02 24.03 0.30
CA ASP A 44 -0.39 25.31 -0.26
C ASP A 44 -1.55 25.80 0.63
N ARG A 45 -1.24 26.66 1.61
CA ARG A 45 -2.24 27.20 2.55
C ARG A 45 -3.23 28.15 1.85
N SER A 46 -3.13 28.32 0.54
CA SER A 46 -3.91 29.32 -0.21
C SER A 46 -5.22 28.81 -0.83
N GLU A 47 -5.49 27.50 -0.86
CA GLU A 47 -6.73 27.00 -1.45
C GLU A 47 -7.63 26.26 -0.45
N ALA A 48 -8.68 26.96 -0.05
CA ALA A 48 -9.92 26.50 0.58
C ALA A 48 -9.84 25.08 1.17
N THR A 49 -9.66 25.05 2.49
CA THR A 49 -10.05 23.94 3.35
C THR A 49 -11.45 23.47 2.91
N PRO A 50 -11.67 22.21 2.54
CA PRO A 50 -13.02 21.68 2.53
C PRO A 50 -13.58 21.90 3.94
N SER A 51 -14.84 22.35 4.04
CA SER A 51 -15.47 22.57 5.34
C SER A 51 -15.25 21.33 6.22
N GLN A 52 -14.92 21.51 7.49
CA GLN A 52 -14.76 20.41 8.45
C GLN A 52 -15.90 19.38 8.34
N ASP A 53 -17.10 19.86 8.06
CA ASP A 53 -18.32 19.09 7.82
C ASP A 53 -18.24 18.10 6.62
N THR A 54 -17.49 18.39 5.56
CA THR A 54 -17.30 17.47 4.41
C THR A 54 -16.18 16.45 4.63
N ALA A 55 -15.13 16.84 5.36
CA ALA A 55 -14.07 15.93 5.80
C ALA A 55 -14.61 14.91 6.83
N ASP A 56 -15.39 15.38 7.80
CA ASP A 56 -15.96 14.55 8.86
C ASP A 56 -17.03 13.57 8.33
N ARG A 57 -17.86 13.99 7.36
CA ARG A 57 -18.88 13.13 6.73
C ARG A 57 -18.32 12.09 5.75
N ALA A 58 -17.15 12.34 5.17
CA ALA A 58 -16.56 11.43 4.19
C ALA A 58 -15.51 10.47 4.80
N TYR A 59 -14.77 10.90 5.83
CA TYR A 59 -13.55 10.23 6.28
C TYR A 59 -13.46 10.01 7.80
N GLY A 60 -14.33 10.64 8.60
CA GLY A 60 -14.31 10.54 10.06
C GLY A 60 -13.14 11.29 10.70
N SER A 61 -13.34 11.76 11.93
CA SER A 61 -12.39 12.56 12.73
C SER A 61 -11.05 11.89 13.09
N LEU A 62 -10.74 10.73 12.50
CA LEU A 62 -9.54 9.92 12.75
C LEU A 62 -8.44 10.14 11.69
N LEU A 63 -8.74 10.88 10.61
CA LEU A 63 -7.83 11.10 9.48
C LEU A 63 -7.42 12.58 9.43
N SER A 64 -6.14 12.86 9.69
CA SER A 64 -5.55 14.17 9.38
C SER A 64 -5.41 14.30 7.87
N LEU A 65 -6.44 14.82 7.21
CA LEU A 65 -6.44 15.12 5.78
C LEU A 65 -5.51 16.30 5.49
N GLN A 66 -4.40 16.04 4.81
CA GLN A 66 -3.56 17.09 4.23
C GLN A 66 -3.62 17.00 2.70
N LYS A 67 -4.06 18.08 2.04
CA LYS A 67 -3.85 18.24 0.60
C LYS A 67 -2.35 18.44 0.38
N ALA A 68 -1.70 17.46 -0.24
CA ALA A 68 -0.31 17.56 -0.66
C ALA A 68 -0.24 18.09 -2.11
N ALA A 69 0.96 18.49 -2.56
CA ALA A 69 1.19 18.89 -3.93
C ALA A 69 0.65 17.85 -4.94
N ASP A 70 0.26 18.29 -6.14
CA ASP A 70 -0.22 17.44 -7.25
C ASP A 70 -1.57 16.72 -7.03
N GLY A 71 -2.42 17.24 -6.13
CA GLY A 71 -3.81 16.79 -5.95
C GLY A 71 -3.95 15.51 -5.12
N TRP A 72 -2.92 15.16 -4.34
CA TRP A 72 -2.97 14.04 -3.40
C TRP A 72 -3.75 14.40 -2.15
N VAL A 73 -4.65 13.51 -1.75
CA VAL A 73 -5.22 13.49 -0.41
C VAL A 73 -4.43 12.49 0.42
N VAL A 74 -3.77 12.98 1.46
CA VAL A 74 -2.97 12.17 2.37
C VAL A 74 -3.78 11.86 3.62
N ASN A 75 -4.03 10.58 3.86
CA ASN A 75 -4.69 10.03 5.03
C ASN A 75 -3.62 9.46 5.97
N ARG A 76 -3.31 10.16 7.04
CA ARG A 76 -2.39 9.65 8.06
C ARG A 76 -3.15 8.80 9.06
N ILE A 77 -2.82 7.52 9.12
CA ILE A 77 -3.46 6.56 10.03
C ILE A 77 -2.60 6.48 11.29
N GLU A 78 -3.17 6.93 12.41
CA GLU A 78 -2.53 6.85 13.72
C GLU A 78 -2.92 5.56 14.46
N ARG A 79 -2.22 5.29 15.57
CA ARG A 79 -2.42 4.06 16.34
C ARG A 79 -3.87 3.92 16.82
N GLU A 80 -4.47 5.04 17.20
CA GLU A 80 -5.84 5.14 17.70
C GLU A 80 -6.84 4.67 16.64
N ALA A 81 -6.59 4.98 15.36
CA ALA A 81 -7.44 4.54 14.27
C ALA A 81 -7.38 3.01 14.05
N LEU A 82 -6.21 2.41 14.27
CA LEU A 82 -6.02 0.96 14.15
C LEU A 82 -6.69 0.15 15.27
N SER A 83 -7.12 0.81 16.36
CA SER A 83 -7.93 0.16 17.40
C SER A 83 -9.33 -0.25 16.92
N ASN A 84 -9.78 0.30 15.77
CA ASN A 84 -11.05 -0.07 15.13
C ASN A 84 -10.81 -0.40 13.64
N PRO A 85 -10.27 -1.59 13.33
CA PRO A 85 -9.92 -1.97 11.96
C PRO A 85 -11.15 -2.06 11.05
N ALA A 86 -12.32 -2.44 11.58
CA ALA A 86 -13.55 -2.54 10.80
C ALA A 86 -13.94 -1.20 10.13
N ARG A 87 -13.84 -0.10 10.88
CA ARG A 87 -14.12 1.25 10.35
C ARG A 87 -13.10 1.67 9.30
N LEU A 88 -11.82 1.34 9.49
CA LEU A 88 -10.77 1.62 8.52
C LEU A 88 -11.00 0.85 7.22
N ILE A 89 -11.30 -0.45 7.31
CA ILE A 89 -11.60 -1.30 6.16
C ILE A 89 -12.78 -0.72 5.36
N GLU A 90 -13.83 -0.24 6.03
CA GLU A 90 -14.96 0.42 5.36
C GLU A 90 -14.53 1.66 4.57
N ILE A 91 -13.70 2.53 5.18
CA ILE A 91 -13.17 3.73 4.52
C ILE A 91 -12.33 3.36 3.30
N GLU A 92 -11.40 2.40 3.43
CA GLU A 92 -10.51 2.01 2.33
C GLU A 92 -11.26 1.36 1.17
N ARG A 93 -12.29 0.57 1.47
CA ARG A 93 -13.20 0.01 0.45
C ARG A 93 -13.99 1.11 -0.25
N ARG A 94 -14.53 2.07 0.50
CA ARG A 94 -15.24 3.21 -0.07
C ARG A 94 -14.36 4.03 -1.01
N ILE A 95 -13.10 4.30 -0.65
CA ILE A 95 -12.14 5.00 -1.53
C ILE A 95 -11.91 4.20 -2.82
N LYS A 96 -11.72 2.89 -2.69
CA LYS A 96 -11.52 2.00 -3.84
C LYS A 96 -12.74 1.93 -4.78
N GLU A 97 -13.94 1.89 -4.22
CA GLU A 97 -15.19 1.77 -4.97
C GLU A 97 -15.57 3.09 -5.64
N THR A 98 -15.56 4.18 -4.88
CA THR A 98 -15.92 5.52 -5.39
C THR A 98 -14.84 6.14 -6.27
N ARG A 99 -13.59 5.66 -6.16
CA ARG A 99 -12.40 6.28 -6.76
C ARG A 99 -12.26 7.75 -6.38
N GLN A 100 -12.81 8.12 -5.22
CA GLN A 100 -12.68 9.44 -4.63
C GLN A 100 -11.97 9.31 -3.27
N PRO A 101 -10.92 10.13 -3.03
CA PRO A 101 -10.37 11.12 -3.95
C PRO A 101 -9.59 10.45 -5.12
N PRO A 102 -9.41 11.13 -6.28
CA PRO A 102 -8.71 10.55 -7.43
C PRO A 102 -7.27 10.12 -7.13
N LYS A 103 -6.61 10.75 -6.15
CA LYS A 103 -5.32 10.34 -5.64
C LYS A 103 -5.39 10.27 -4.12
N ALA A 104 -5.35 9.06 -3.57
CA ALA A 104 -5.37 8.80 -2.15
C ALA A 104 -4.06 8.13 -1.72
N LEU A 105 -3.40 8.69 -0.71
CA LEU A 105 -2.22 8.12 -0.07
C LEU A 105 -2.53 7.89 1.42
N CYS A 106 -2.66 6.62 1.82
CA CYS A 106 -2.89 6.24 3.20
C CYS A 106 -1.56 5.80 3.84
N THR A 107 -1.12 6.49 4.89
CA THR A 107 0.14 6.17 5.58
C THR A 107 -0.15 5.38 6.84
N TYR A 108 0.52 4.24 7.01
CA TYR A 108 0.29 3.32 8.11
C TYR A 108 1.59 3.00 8.87
N PRO A 109 1.59 3.09 10.21
CA PRO A 109 2.70 2.62 11.03
C PRO A 109 2.75 1.09 10.95
N LEU A 110 3.80 0.57 10.33
CA LEU A 110 3.97 -0.85 10.06
C LEU A 110 3.89 -1.68 11.35
N ARG A 111 4.48 -1.20 12.45
CA ARG A 111 4.46 -1.88 13.76
C ARG A 111 3.04 -2.18 14.24
N HIS A 112 2.15 -1.19 14.19
CA HIS A 112 0.76 -1.37 14.61
C HIS A 112 -0.06 -2.13 13.56
N LEU A 113 0.27 -1.98 12.28
CA LEU A 113 -0.43 -2.70 11.22
C LEU A 113 -0.22 -4.22 11.32
N VAL A 114 0.98 -4.68 11.72
CA VAL A 114 1.26 -6.12 11.91
C VAL A 114 0.76 -6.68 13.26
N GLU A 115 0.43 -5.81 14.22
CA GLU A 115 -0.22 -6.20 15.49
C GLU A 115 -1.69 -6.58 15.29
N LEU A 116 -2.28 -6.20 14.16
CA LEU A 116 -3.64 -6.60 13.79
C LEU A 116 -3.73 -8.11 13.51
N GLU A 117 -4.95 -8.63 13.57
CA GLU A 117 -5.23 -9.97 13.05
C GLU A 117 -4.88 -10.06 11.56
N GLU A 118 -4.41 -11.22 11.12
CA GLU A 118 -4.05 -11.46 9.71
C GLU A 118 -5.18 -11.07 8.75
N GLY A 119 -6.43 -11.34 9.13
CA GLY A 119 -7.61 -10.99 8.34
C GLY A 119 -7.73 -9.49 8.09
N ASP A 120 -7.61 -8.69 9.15
CA ASP A 120 -7.69 -7.22 9.09
C ASP A 120 -6.53 -6.64 8.28
N PHE A 121 -5.32 -7.15 8.47
CA PHE A 121 -4.15 -6.74 7.67
C PHE A 121 -4.41 -6.93 6.17
N VAL A 122 -4.89 -8.12 5.79
CA VAL A 122 -5.21 -8.45 4.39
C VAL A 122 -6.32 -7.54 3.86
N ASP A 123 -7.35 -7.29 4.65
CA ASP A 123 -8.51 -6.50 4.23
C ASP A 123 -8.21 -5.00 4.16
N ILE A 124 -7.25 -4.49 4.93
CA ILE A 124 -6.71 -3.13 4.79
C ILE A 124 -5.85 -3.00 3.53
N LEU A 125 -5.00 -3.98 3.21
CA LEU A 125 -4.12 -3.89 2.03
C LEU A 125 -4.88 -4.05 0.70
N SER A 126 -5.88 -4.93 0.66
CA SER A 126 -6.56 -5.35 -0.58
C SER A 126 -7.17 -4.23 -1.44
N PRO A 127 -7.77 -3.18 -0.87
CA PRO A 127 -8.34 -2.05 -1.62
C PRO A 127 -7.28 -1.21 -2.35
N HIS A 128 -6.03 -1.24 -1.93
CA HIS A 128 -4.98 -0.39 -2.47
C HIS A 128 -4.47 -0.88 -3.84
N ASP A 129 -4.19 0.05 -4.75
CA ASP A 129 -3.59 -0.23 -6.05
C ASP A 129 -2.08 -0.48 -5.92
N HIS A 130 -1.39 0.26 -5.04
CA HIS A 130 0.04 0.15 -4.79
C HIS A 130 0.35 0.06 -3.30
N ILE A 131 1.34 -0.76 -2.95
CA ILE A 131 1.84 -0.94 -1.59
C ILE A 131 3.30 -0.48 -1.60
N LEU A 132 3.58 0.57 -0.84
CA LEU A 132 4.90 1.16 -0.72
C LEU A 132 5.42 0.98 0.70
N PHE A 133 6.74 0.91 0.81
CA PHE A 133 7.45 0.85 2.07
C PHE A 133 8.42 2.02 2.12
N LEU A 134 8.58 2.64 3.28
CA LEU A 134 9.52 3.74 3.44
C LEU A 134 10.98 3.30 3.32
N LYS A 135 11.36 2.13 3.88
CA LYS A 135 12.57 1.41 3.41
C LYS A 135 12.19 0.63 2.16
N PHE A 136 12.11 1.37 1.05
CA PHE A 136 11.57 0.93 -0.22
C PHE A 136 12.28 -0.31 -0.75
N MET A 137 13.61 -0.40 -0.68
CA MET A 137 14.34 -1.58 -1.17
C MET A 137 14.04 -2.87 -0.39
N GLU A 138 14.01 -2.78 0.93
CA GLU A 138 13.74 -3.94 1.78
C GLU A 138 12.28 -4.39 1.70
N GLY A 139 11.33 -3.45 1.72
CA GLY A 139 9.92 -3.75 1.51
C GLY A 139 9.64 -4.40 0.16
N ARG A 140 10.30 -3.93 -0.92
CA ARG A 140 10.22 -4.55 -2.25
C ARG A 140 10.72 -6.00 -2.24
N ARG A 141 11.81 -6.28 -1.51
CA ARG A 141 12.33 -7.64 -1.34
C ARG A 141 11.29 -8.53 -0.65
N LEU A 142 10.73 -8.10 0.48
CA LEU A 142 9.72 -8.86 1.22
C LEU A 142 8.47 -9.13 0.37
N MET A 143 8.00 -8.12 -0.37
CA MET A 143 6.87 -8.27 -1.29
C MET A 143 7.16 -9.29 -2.40
N LEU A 144 8.36 -9.25 -2.99
CA LEU A 144 8.75 -10.19 -4.04
C LEU A 144 8.83 -11.64 -3.52
N GLU A 145 9.36 -11.83 -2.32
CA GLU A 145 9.39 -13.13 -1.67
C GLU A 145 7.99 -13.63 -1.32
N ALA A 146 7.11 -12.76 -0.82
CA ALA A 146 5.72 -13.10 -0.53
C ALA A 146 4.99 -13.58 -1.78
N VAL A 147 5.19 -12.90 -2.92
CA VAL A 147 4.66 -13.33 -4.22
C VAL A 147 5.21 -14.69 -4.61
N LYS A 148 6.54 -14.89 -4.51
CA LYS A 148 7.17 -16.17 -4.85
C LYS A 148 6.57 -17.32 -4.04
N GLU A 149 6.55 -17.20 -2.72
CA GLU A 149 6.05 -18.25 -1.83
C GLU A 149 4.57 -18.51 -2.02
N ALA A 150 3.76 -17.47 -2.24
CA ALA A 150 2.33 -17.62 -2.52
C ALA A 150 2.09 -18.42 -3.81
N LEU A 151 2.80 -18.08 -4.89
CA LEU A 151 2.68 -18.80 -6.17
C LEU A 151 3.16 -20.25 -6.05
N GLU A 152 4.34 -20.48 -5.47
CA GLU A 152 4.92 -21.82 -5.35
C GLU A 152 4.10 -22.71 -4.44
N SER A 153 3.59 -22.20 -3.31
CA SER A 153 2.76 -22.99 -2.38
C SER A 153 1.34 -23.26 -2.91
N THR A 154 0.81 -22.44 -3.80
CA THR A 154 -0.56 -22.60 -4.32
C THR A 154 -0.60 -23.37 -5.64
N LEU A 155 0.39 -23.16 -6.52
CA LEU A 155 0.39 -23.65 -7.91
C LEU A 155 1.55 -24.62 -8.20
N GLY A 156 2.46 -24.84 -7.24
CA GLY A 156 3.73 -25.54 -7.48
C GLY A 156 4.72 -24.70 -8.30
N SER A 157 5.96 -25.17 -8.40
CA SER A 157 7.03 -24.43 -9.10
C SER A 157 6.73 -24.20 -10.58
N SER A 158 6.16 -25.18 -11.28
CA SER A 158 5.80 -25.05 -12.70
C SER A 158 4.68 -24.04 -12.92
N GLY A 159 3.66 -24.03 -12.06
CA GLY A 159 2.57 -23.05 -12.11
C GLY A 159 3.07 -21.63 -11.79
N ALA A 160 3.94 -21.48 -10.80
CA ALA A 160 4.57 -20.20 -10.49
C ALA A 160 5.38 -19.64 -11.68
N GLU A 161 6.19 -20.48 -12.33
CA GLU A 161 6.96 -20.10 -13.50
C GLU A 161 6.07 -19.71 -14.70
N MET A 162 4.95 -20.41 -14.90
CA MET A 162 3.96 -20.02 -15.90
C MET A 162 3.44 -18.60 -15.64
N ILE A 163 3.02 -18.29 -14.41
CA ILE A 163 2.56 -16.94 -14.04
C ILE A 163 3.66 -15.89 -14.30
N TYR A 164 4.91 -16.17 -13.94
CA TYR A 164 6.03 -15.25 -14.21
C TYR A 164 6.26 -15.03 -15.70
N ARG A 165 6.13 -16.07 -16.53
CA ARG A 165 6.23 -15.93 -18.00
C ARG A 165 5.11 -15.08 -18.56
N PHE A 166 3.87 -15.29 -18.14
CA PHE A 166 2.75 -14.42 -18.55
C PHE A 166 2.92 -12.97 -18.11
N ALA A 167 3.42 -12.75 -16.88
CA ALA A 167 3.75 -11.40 -16.41
C ALA A 167 4.83 -10.76 -17.28
N HIS A 168 5.86 -11.51 -17.65
CA HIS A 168 6.92 -11.06 -18.55
C HIS A 168 6.38 -10.69 -19.93
N TYR A 169 5.51 -11.53 -20.54
CA TYR A 169 4.84 -11.21 -21.80
C TYR A 169 3.94 -9.98 -21.71
N SER A 170 3.41 -9.69 -20.52
CA SER A 170 2.64 -8.48 -20.21
C SER A 170 3.53 -7.25 -19.89
N GLY A 171 4.85 -7.38 -20.09
CA GLY A 171 5.83 -6.32 -19.87
C GLY A 171 6.18 -6.06 -18.41
N ILE A 172 5.99 -7.04 -17.52
CA ILE A 172 6.32 -6.94 -16.08
C ILE A 172 7.47 -7.90 -15.79
N LYS A 173 8.67 -7.38 -15.51
CA LYS A 173 9.78 -8.23 -15.07
C LYS A 173 9.54 -8.68 -13.64
N ARG A 174 10.00 -9.89 -13.28
CA ARG A 174 9.84 -10.46 -11.93
C ARG A 174 10.26 -9.49 -10.82
N ARG A 175 11.42 -8.83 -10.96
CA ARG A 175 11.95 -7.84 -10.00
C ARG A 175 11.15 -6.53 -9.89
N GLU A 176 10.28 -6.26 -10.87
CA GLU A 176 9.44 -5.06 -10.94
C GLU A 176 8.05 -5.30 -10.33
N ILE A 177 7.67 -6.57 -10.09
CA ILE A 177 6.37 -6.95 -9.52
C ILE A 177 5.98 -6.14 -8.28
N PRO A 178 6.87 -5.86 -7.30
CA PRO A 178 6.49 -5.04 -6.14
C PRO A 178 5.99 -3.64 -6.52
N ASN A 179 6.60 -3.01 -7.51
CA ASN A 179 6.25 -1.65 -7.96
C ASN A 179 5.06 -1.68 -8.93
N GLU A 180 4.96 -2.76 -9.71
CA GLU A 180 3.93 -3.00 -10.71
C GLU A 180 2.83 -3.93 -10.20
N PHE A 181 2.63 -3.99 -8.88
CA PHE A 181 1.77 -5.00 -8.26
C PHE A 181 0.32 -4.87 -8.75
N ARG A 182 -0.16 -3.65 -8.98
CA ARG A 182 -1.46 -3.38 -9.65
C ARG A 182 -1.58 -4.12 -10.99
N ARG A 183 -0.59 -3.98 -11.88
CA ARG A 183 -0.58 -4.64 -13.19
C ARG A 183 -0.42 -6.15 -13.04
N PHE A 184 0.38 -6.59 -12.06
CA PHE A 184 0.54 -8.01 -11.76
C PHE A 184 -0.78 -8.65 -11.30
N ARG A 185 -1.57 -7.97 -10.45
CA ARG A 185 -2.94 -8.41 -10.08
C ARG A 185 -3.85 -8.55 -11.30
N CYS A 186 -3.72 -7.65 -12.28
CA CYS A 186 -4.45 -7.78 -13.54
C CYS A 186 -4.01 -9.02 -14.33
N VAL A 187 -2.71 -9.33 -14.38
CA VAL A 187 -2.20 -10.57 -14.99
C VAL A 187 -2.79 -11.80 -14.29
N LEU A 188 -2.77 -11.84 -12.95
CA LEU A 188 -3.38 -12.93 -12.20
C LEU A 188 -4.86 -13.10 -12.55
N ARG A 189 -5.62 -11.98 -12.62
CA ARG A 189 -7.04 -12.00 -13.00
C ARG A 189 -7.28 -12.48 -14.42
N ASN A 190 -6.41 -12.12 -15.36
CA ASN A 190 -6.53 -12.55 -16.75
C ASN A 190 -6.31 -14.05 -16.90
N ILE A 191 -5.47 -14.66 -16.06
CA ILE A 191 -5.15 -16.09 -16.11
C ILE A 191 -6.14 -16.92 -15.28
N LEU A 192 -6.44 -16.47 -14.07
CA LEU A 192 -7.17 -17.26 -13.05
C LEU A 192 -8.63 -16.81 -12.86
N GLY A 193 -9.05 -15.73 -13.52
CA GLY A 193 -10.38 -15.15 -13.36
C GLY A 193 -10.67 -14.79 -11.90
N VAL A 194 -11.81 -15.27 -11.38
CA VAL A 194 -12.25 -15.05 -9.99
C VAL A 194 -11.25 -15.62 -8.97
N GLY A 195 -10.55 -16.70 -9.32
CA GLY A 195 -9.55 -17.34 -8.47
C GLY A 195 -8.32 -16.48 -8.17
N ALA A 196 -8.10 -15.39 -8.93
CA ALA A 196 -7.02 -14.45 -8.66
C ALA A 196 -7.15 -13.76 -7.29
N SER A 197 -8.39 -13.54 -6.81
CA SER A 197 -8.64 -12.91 -5.51
C SER A 197 -8.13 -13.77 -4.35
N PHE A 198 -8.28 -15.10 -4.46
CA PHE A 198 -7.75 -16.05 -3.49
C PHE A 198 -6.21 -15.98 -3.44
N LEU A 199 -5.56 -16.01 -4.60
CA LEU A 199 -4.10 -15.94 -4.68
C LEU A 199 -3.55 -14.58 -4.18
N GLU A 200 -4.26 -13.49 -4.47
CA GLU A 200 -3.92 -12.17 -3.94
C GLU A 200 -3.96 -12.15 -2.40
N ARG A 201 -5.00 -12.73 -1.79
CA ARG A 201 -5.07 -12.86 -0.33
C ARG A 201 -3.91 -13.68 0.21
N ILE A 202 -3.51 -14.77 -0.44
CA ILE A 202 -2.33 -15.55 -0.03
C ILE A 202 -1.06 -14.72 -0.11
N ILE A 203 -0.87 -13.89 -1.14
CA ILE A 203 0.27 -12.98 -1.25
C ILE A 203 0.32 -12.04 -0.03
N PHE A 204 -0.81 -11.44 0.36
CA PHE A 204 -0.86 -10.56 1.53
C PHE A 204 -0.65 -11.30 2.85
N ARG A 205 -1.16 -12.53 2.99
CA ARG A 205 -0.85 -13.39 4.15
C ARG A 205 0.64 -13.69 4.27
N ARG A 206 1.30 -14.04 3.15
CA ARG A 206 2.76 -14.26 3.15
C ARG A 206 3.51 -12.97 3.48
N LEU A 207 3.01 -11.83 3.01
CA LEU A 207 3.58 -10.53 3.37
C LEU A 207 3.43 -10.23 4.86
N TYR A 208 2.25 -10.47 5.45
CA TYR A 208 1.99 -10.33 6.89
C TYR A 208 3.00 -11.13 7.72
N LEU A 209 3.13 -12.43 7.43
CA LEU A 209 4.06 -13.31 8.15
C LEU A 209 5.52 -12.86 8.01
N LYS A 210 5.92 -12.39 6.82
CA LYS A 210 7.26 -11.86 6.57
C LYS A 210 7.52 -10.57 7.35
N LEU A 211 6.56 -9.66 7.38
CA LEU A 211 6.69 -8.41 8.11
C LEU A 211 6.75 -8.66 9.62
N GLY A 212 5.91 -9.55 10.16
CA GLY A 212 5.92 -9.93 11.57
C GLY A 212 7.18 -10.68 12.01
N SER A 213 7.84 -11.41 11.10
CA SER A 213 9.09 -12.13 11.39
C SER A 213 10.36 -11.29 11.08
N SER A 214 10.20 -10.10 10.50
CA SER A 214 11.31 -9.24 10.11
C SER A 214 11.72 -8.30 11.23
N SER A 215 12.99 -7.85 11.23
CA SER A 215 13.56 -6.94 12.23
C SER A 215 12.95 -5.53 12.29
N TRP A 216 11.86 -5.29 11.55
CA TRP A 216 11.12 -4.02 11.55
C TRP A 216 10.30 -3.82 12.82
N VAL A 217 9.91 -4.93 13.46
CA VAL A 217 9.04 -4.96 14.64
C VAL A 217 9.87 -5.03 15.93
N THR A 218 11.12 -5.51 15.86
CA THR A 218 12.01 -5.69 17.01
C THR A 218 13.02 -4.54 17.15
N VAL A 219 12.56 -3.42 17.71
CA VAL A 219 13.38 -2.52 18.57
C VAL A 219 12.49 -1.96 19.65
#